data_AF-A0A7Y7I640-F1
#
_entry.id   AF-A0A7Y7I640-F1
#
_cell.length_a   1.000
_cell.length_b   1.000
_cell.length_c   1.000
_cell.angle_alpha   90.00
_cell.angle_beta   90.00
_cell.angle_gamma   90.00
#
_symmetry.space_group_name_H-M   'P 1'
#
loop_
_entity.id
_entity.type
_entity.pdbx_description
1 polymer ?
#
loop_
_entity_poly.entity_id
_entity_poly.type
_entity_poly.pdbx_seq_one_letter_code
_entity_poly.pdbx_strand_id
1 'polypeptide(L)'
;MDHSGSIVCIADCDVRQFEFGAIPRRGDFMTAPTHNPKPPEGFNSWLEYAILTFDGHDAALGFMFDTEPVDHHQIQAAVLDEFNALRALASLPPLMSRAGH
;
A
#
# COMPACT_ATOMS: atom_id res chain seq x y z
N MET A 1 23.74 -18.98 20.22
CA MET A 1 22.88 -19.43 19.09
C MET A 1 21.78 -18.41 19.06
N ASP A 2 22.01 -17.33 18.32
CA ASP A 2 21.27 -16.09 18.50
C ASP A 2 20.58 -15.80 17.17
N HIS A 3 19.29 -16.16 17.08
CA HIS A 3 18.47 -15.86 15.92
C HIS A 3 17.81 -14.49 16.10
N SER A 4 18.55 -13.42 15.79
CA SER A 4 17.95 -12.12 15.50
C SER A 4 17.33 -12.17 14.10
N GLY A 5 16.04 -12.52 14.04
CA GLY A 5 15.23 -12.39 12.83
C GLY A 5 14.91 -10.93 12.58
N SER A 6 15.64 -10.31 11.65
CA SER A 6 15.32 -9.01 11.09
C SER A 6 14.07 -9.15 10.23
N ILE A 7 12.94 -8.60 10.70
CA ILE A 7 11.76 -8.41 9.87
C ILE A 7 12.06 -7.24 8.93
N VAL A 8 12.39 -7.58 7.69
CA VAL A 8 12.54 -6.65 6.59
C VAL A 8 11.17 -6.09 6.26
N CYS A 9 11.03 -4.76 6.35
CA CYS A 9 9.84 -4.05 5.92
C CYS A 9 9.63 -4.29 4.42
N ILE A 10 8.59 -5.04 4.06
CA ILE A 10 8.11 -5.14 2.69
C ILE A 10 7.39 -3.82 2.37
N ALA A 11 8.17 -2.85 1.89
CA ALA A 11 7.66 -1.65 1.25
C ALA A 11 8.24 -1.61 -0.16
N ASP A 12 7.89 -2.63 -0.95
CA ASP A 12 8.24 -2.74 -2.37
C ASP A 12 6.98 -3.19 -3.12
N CYS A 13 6.01 -2.28 -3.24
CA CYS A 13 4.95 -2.42 -4.23
C CYS A 13 5.50 -1.90 -5.57
N ASP A 14 6.34 -2.69 -6.24
CA ASP A 14 6.71 -2.47 -7.63
C ASP A 14 5.57 -2.98 -8.54
N VAL A 15 4.56 -2.11 -8.76
CA VAL A 15 3.54 -2.30 -9.80
C VAL A 15 3.94 -1.47 -11.01
N ARG A 16 5.02 -1.83 -11.72
CA ARG A 16 5.25 -1.38 -13.10
C ARG A 16 5.96 -2.43 -13.95
N GLN A 17 5.22 -3.45 -14.39
CA GLN A 17 5.66 -4.27 -15.52
C GLN A 17 4.57 -4.46 -16.58
N PHE A 18 4.22 -3.37 -17.26
CA PHE A 18 3.67 -3.41 -18.62
C PHE A 18 4.03 -2.11 -19.33
N GLU A 19 5.16 -2.08 -20.05
CA GLU A 19 5.27 -1.49 -21.39
C GLU A 19 6.42 -2.19 -22.14
N PHE A 20 6.12 -2.62 -23.37
CA PHE A 20 7.02 -3.28 -24.29
C PHE A 20 8.11 -2.31 -24.79
N GLY A 21 9.38 -2.73 -24.79
CA GLY A 21 10.41 -2.12 -25.64
C GLY A 21 11.83 -2.10 -25.08
N ALA A 22 12.68 -2.94 -25.65
CA ALA A 22 14.15 -2.95 -25.56
C ALA A 22 14.79 -3.33 -24.21
N ILE A 23 15.50 -4.47 -24.21
CA ILE A 23 16.42 -4.89 -23.15
C ILE A 23 17.78 -4.21 -23.41
N PRO A 24 18.31 -3.34 -22.54
CA PRO A 24 19.73 -3.00 -22.54
C PRO A 24 20.46 -3.92 -21.55
N ARG A 25 21.51 -4.57 -22.04
CA ARG A 25 22.40 -5.41 -21.25
C ARG A 25 23.27 -4.56 -20.31
N ARG A 26 23.43 -5.07 -19.08
CA ARG A 26 24.44 -4.76 -18.05
C ARG A 26 25.56 -3.80 -18.46
N GLY A 27 25.57 -2.65 -17.81
CA GLY A 27 26.67 -1.68 -17.76
C GLY A 27 26.08 -0.35 -17.30
N ASP A 28 26.60 0.23 -16.23
CA ASP A 28 26.18 1.52 -15.67
C ASP A 28 24.86 1.53 -14.91
N PHE A 29 24.89 0.97 -13.69
CA PHE A 29 23.95 1.33 -12.62
C PHE A 29 24.27 2.77 -12.19
N MET A 30 23.92 3.75 -13.04
CA MET A 30 23.81 5.14 -12.61
C MET A 30 22.77 5.13 -11.50
N THR A 31 23.19 5.43 -10.27
CA THR A 31 22.28 5.77 -9.18
C THR A 31 21.50 7.00 -9.61
N ALA A 32 20.38 6.77 -10.30
CA ALA A 32 19.40 7.80 -10.56
C ALA A 32 19.02 8.39 -9.19
N PRO A 33 18.93 9.71 -9.05
CA PRO A 33 18.41 10.29 -7.83
C PRO A 33 17.03 9.68 -7.60
N THR A 34 16.89 8.90 -6.52
CA THR A 34 15.61 8.37 -6.06
C THR A 34 14.80 9.58 -5.60
N HIS A 35 14.13 10.24 -6.55
CA HIS A 35 13.19 11.30 -6.27
C HIS A 35 12.02 10.64 -5.56
N ASN A 36 12.07 10.60 -4.22
CA ASN A 36 10.97 10.13 -3.42
C ASN A 36 9.94 11.26 -3.39
N PRO A 37 8.85 11.17 -4.17
CA PRO A 37 7.91 12.27 -4.27
C PRO A 37 7.33 12.54 -2.87
N LYS A 38 7.01 13.80 -2.57
CA LYS A 38 6.29 14.10 -1.34
C LYS A 38 4.86 13.57 -1.46
N PRO A 39 4.25 13.09 -0.37
CA PRO A 39 2.84 12.73 -0.40
C PRO A 39 1.99 13.94 -0.81
N PRO A 40 0.79 13.70 -1.40
CA PRO A 40 -0.14 14.77 -1.76
C PRO A 40 -0.49 15.67 -0.56
N GLU A 41 -0.88 16.90 -0.85
CA GLU A 41 -1.26 17.87 0.19
C GLU A 41 -2.36 17.30 1.11
N GLY A 42 -2.20 17.51 2.42
CA GLY A 42 -3.11 17.01 3.44
C GLY A 42 -2.77 15.61 3.99
N PHE A 43 -1.73 14.94 3.47
CA PHE A 43 -1.29 13.62 3.95
C PHE A 43 0.13 13.65 4.51
N ASN A 44 0.37 12.95 5.62
CA ASN A 44 1.71 12.91 6.23
C ASN A 44 2.62 11.84 5.63
N SER A 45 2.03 10.85 4.92
CA SER A 45 2.77 9.78 4.27
C SER A 45 2.03 9.25 3.04
N TRP A 46 2.77 8.61 2.14
CA TRP A 46 2.18 7.89 1.00
C TRP A 46 1.27 6.76 1.43
N LEU A 47 1.60 6.07 2.53
CA LEU A 47 0.77 5.01 3.06
C LEU A 47 -0.57 5.55 3.56
N GLU A 48 -0.56 6.67 4.29
CA GLU A 48 -1.78 7.35 4.72
C GLU A 48 -2.66 7.75 3.52
N TYR A 49 -2.06 8.30 2.47
CA TYR A 49 -2.75 8.62 1.23
C TYR A 49 -3.35 7.37 0.57
N ALA A 50 -2.56 6.31 0.42
CA ALA A 50 -3.00 5.07 -0.22
C ALA A 50 -4.17 4.42 0.53
N ILE A 51 -4.11 4.38 1.87
CA ILE A 51 -5.18 3.81 2.69
C ILE A 51 -6.46 4.65 2.62
N LEU A 52 -6.35 5.99 2.73
CA LEU A 52 -7.52 6.88 2.73
C LEU A 52 -8.15 7.07 1.33
N THR A 53 -7.45 6.70 0.27
CA THR A 53 -7.96 6.73 -1.11
C THR A 53 -8.16 5.33 -1.71
N PHE A 54 -7.97 4.27 -0.92
CA PHE A 54 -8.10 2.90 -1.37
C PHE A 54 -9.52 2.60 -1.87
N ASP A 55 -9.62 2.16 -3.13
CA ASP A 55 -10.86 1.66 -3.70
C ASP A 55 -10.90 0.12 -3.61
N GLY A 56 -11.86 -0.40 -2.87
CA GLY A 56 -12.03 -1.84 -2.67
C GLY A 56 -12.60 -2.57 -3.88
N HIS A 57 -13.08 -1.87 -4.92
CA HIS A 57 -13.77 -2.51 -6.05
C HIS A 57 -12.88 -3.53 -6.77
N ASP A 58 -11.64 -3.15 -7.09
CA ASP A 58 -10.70 -4.05 -7.78
C ASP A 58 -10.34 -5.26 -6.91
N ALA A 59 -10.25 -5.07 -5.59
CA ALA A 59 -10.02 -6.16 -4.66
C ALA A 59 -11.25 -7.09 -4.56
N ALA A 60 -12.46 -6.54 -4.58
CA ALA A 60 -13.72 -7.29 -4.53
C ALA A 60 -13.91 -8.19 -5.76
N LEU A 61 -13.37 -7.80 -6.94
CA LEU A 61 -13.40 -8.64 -8.14
C LEU A 61 -12.72 -10.00 -7.90
N GLY A 62 -11.70 -10.06 -7.04
CA GLY A 62 -11.03 -11.32 -6.66
C GLY A 62 -11.94 -12.32 -5.94
N PHE A 63 -12.98 -11.83 -5.25
CA PHE A 63 -13.94 -12.62 -4.49
C PHE A 63 -15.26 -12.85 -5.24
N MET A 64 -15.37 -12.38 -6.49
CA MET A 64 -16.63 -12.42 -7.26
C MET A 64 -17.16 -13.85 -7.47
N PHE A 65 -16.28 -14.84 -7.51
CA PHE A 65 -16.63 -16.25 -7.74
C PHE A 65 -16.59 -17.10 -6.47
N ASP A 66 -16.37 -16.49 -5.31
CA ASP A 66 -16.40 -17.20 -4.04
C ASP A 66 -17.84 -17.46 -3.59
N THR A 67 -18.02 -18.47 -2.74
CA THR A 67 -19.32 -18.85 -2.18
C THR A 67 -19.97 -17.70 -1.40
N GLU A 68 -19.16 -16.81 -0.83
CA GLU A 68 -19.58 -15.61 -0.12
C GLU A 68 -18.89 -14.40 -0.76
N PRO A 69 -19.58 -13.62 -1.62
CA PRO A 69 -18.99 -12.43 -2.21
C PRO A 69 -18.72 -11.40 -1.12
N VAL A 70 -17.50 -10.84 -1.13
CA VAL A 70 -17.10 -9.79 -0.18
C VAL A 70 -17.45 -8.43 -0.76
N ASP A 71 -18.13 -7.60 0.04
CA ASP A 71 -18.44 -6.23 -0.38
C ASP A 71 -17.19 -5.34 -0.30
N HIS A 72 -16.98 -4.51 -1.32
CA HIS A 72 -15.83 -3.63 -1.41
C HIS A 72 -15.70 -2.66 -0.22
N HIS A 73 -16.82 -2.22 0.39
CA HIS A 73 -16.76 -1.41 1.61
C HIS A 73 -16.26 -2.20 2.82
N GLN A 74 -16.54 -3.50 2.89
CA GLN A 74 -16.00 -4.36 3.96
C GLN A 74 -14.48 -4.49 3.82
N ILE A 75 -13.97 -4.59 2.60
CA ILE A 75 -12.52 -4.60 2.32
C ILE A 75 -11.89 -3.26 2.74
N GLN A 76 -12.49 -2.13 2.35
CA GLN A 76 -12.01 -0.80 2.74
C GLN A 76 -11.98 -0.62 4.27
N ALA A 77 -13.04 -1.04 4.96
CA ALA A 77 -13.12 -0.98 6.42
C ALA A 77 -12.02 -1.83 7.06
N ALA A 78 -11.84 -3.08 6.62
CA ALA A 78 -10.81 -3.97 7.14
C ALA A 78 -9.39 -3.42 6.94
N VAL A 79 -9.11 -2.82 5.78
CA VAL A 79 -7.81 -2.18 5.49
C VAL A 79 -7.55 -1.00 6.41
N LEU A 80 -8.56 -0.15 6.65
CA LEU A 80 -8.43 0.98 7.56
C LEU A 80 -8.28 0.53 9.02
N ASP A 81 -9.03 -0.48 9.44
CA ASP A 81 -8.97 -1.03 10.80
C ASP A 81 -7.59 -1.62 11.10
N GLU A 82 -7.05 -2.43 10.19
CA GLU A 82 -5.70 -2.99 10.31
C GLU A 82 -4.65 -1.88 10.37
N PHE A 83 -4.77 -0.86 9.51
CA PHE A 83 -3.84 0.26 9.54
C PHE A 83 -3.92 1.06 10.85
N ASN A 84 -5.13 1.26 11.38
CA ASN A 84 -5.32 1.92 12.68
C ASN A 84 -4.75 1.08 13.84
N ALA A 85 -4.81 -0.25 13.76
CA ALA A 85 -4.16 -1.13 14.72
C ALA A 85 -2.63 -0.96 14.69
N LEU A 86 -2.02 -0.89 13.50
CA LEU A 86 -0.59 -0.61 13.34
C LEU A 86 -0.20 0.78 13.87
N ARG A 87 -1.04 1.78 13.63
CA ARG A 87 -0.85 3.14 14.16
C ARG A 87 -0.90 3.16 15.69
N ALA A 88 -1.79 2.40 16.31
CA ALA A 88 -1.86 2.27 17.76
C ALA A 88 -0.56 1.68 18.35
N LEU A 89 0.00 0.65 17.71
CA LEU A 89 1.31 0.08 18.10
C LEU A 89 2.44 1.11 18.00
N ALA A 90 2.35 2.03 17.04
CA ALA A 90 3.28 3.15 16.86
C ALA A 90 2.95 4.40 17.70
N SER A 91 1.94 4.34 18.59
CA SER A 91 1.46 5.49 19.37
C SER A 91 1.00 6.69 18.52
N LEU A 92 0.45 6.42 17.34
CA LEU A 92 -0.11 7.42 16.43
C LEU A 92 -1.63 7.49 16.56
N PRO A 93 -2.25 8.67 16.36
CA PRO A 93 -3.70 8.82 16.42
C PRO A 93 -4.37 8.05 15.28
N PRO A 94 -5.57 7.47 15.49
CA PRO A 94 -6.30 6.77 14.44
C PRO A 94 -6.76 7.75 13.34
N LEU A 95 -6.93 7.23 12.14
CA LEU A 95 -7.49 7.94 11.01
C LEU A 95 -8.99 7.62 10.89
N MET A 96 -9.76 8.61 10.47
CA MET A 96 -11.16 8.41 10.11
C MET A 96 -11.29 8.21 8.60
N SER A 97 -12.19 7.33 8.18
CA SER A 97 -12.54 7.21 6.76
C SER A 97 -13.14 8.54 6.30
N ARG A 98 -12.81 8.96 5.07
CA ARG A 98 -13.37 10.18 4.47
C ARG A 98 -14.83 10.01 4.02
N ALA A 99 -15.43 8.83 4.27
CA ALA A 99 -16.82 8.52 3.97
C ALA A 99 -17.75 9.22 4.96
N GLY A 100 -17.94 10.52 4.75
CA GLY A 100 -18.78 11.40 5.56
C GLY A 100 -19.08 12.69 4.83
N HIS A 101 -19.61 12.60 3.60
CA HIS A 101 -20.37 13.68 2.98
C HIS A 101 -21.28 13.17 1.87
#